data_AF-A0A8T3U3K2-F1
#
_entry.id   AF-A0A8T3U3K2-F1
#
_cell.length_a   1.000
_cell.length_b   1.000
_cell.length_c   1.000
_cell.angle_alpha   90.00
_cell.angle_beta   90.00
_cell.angle_gamma   90.00
#
_symmetry.space_group_name_H-M   'P 1'
#
loop_
_entity.id
_entity.type
_entity.pdbx_description
1 polymer ?
#
loop_
_entity_poly.entity_id
_entity_poly.type
_entity_poly.pdbx_seq_one_letter_code
_entity_poly.pdbx_strand_id
1 'polypeptide(L)'
;MKKIGILTNGGDAPGLNTVIRAIVKTAEENGIEAYGFLDGFKGLLENKYIKLDSLGNAKHLLYTGGTFIGTSNATNVFNLRVMDKNGNVEYKDMSWLCVENLKKEDFDCVFILGGDGSLKSARDFSTLGVNFIGIPKTIDNDVAHTDRCFGFSTAVQTATNAMDQLRTTAESHERIMVLEVMGRYAGWIALETAIAGGADAVLLPEKEYDLQKVADKIIENKKKGKKFSLVVVSEGAKEKGKDLIIKRKVDVGKGLDNIKLGGAGDYVASRLEELTKIESRNTTLGYVQRGGTPIAEDRILSTMYGVEAMNLALKGIFNVLVVMKDNKLSYVTLEDVVGENKEIGAASGNTKESNIRTVPMDHPLIETAKSIGICIRIV
;
A
#
# COMPACT_ATOMS: atom_id res chain seq x y z
N MET A 1 -28.03 -5.56 13.40
CA MET A 1 -26.85 -4.69 13.45
C MET A 1 -27.27 -3.32 13.97
N LYS A 2 -26.63 -2.85 15.03
CA LYS A 2 -26.83 -1.57 15.71
C LYS A 2 -25.52 -0.82 15.94
N LYS A 3 -24.39 -1.52 16.09
CA LYS A 3 -23.10 -0.92 16.47
C LYS A 3 -21.94 -1.54 15.66
N ILE A 4 -21.18 -0.70 14.96
CA ILE A 4 -20.06 -1.11 14.12
C ILE A 4 -18.76 -0.46 14.55
N GLY A 5 -17.66 -1.20 14.40
CA GLY A 5 -16.31 -0.73 14.65
C GLY A 5 -15.56 -0.45 13.35
N ILE A 6 -14.68 0.55 13.33
CA ILE A 6 -13.80 0.89 12.22
C ILE A 6 -12.38 0.98 12.75
N LEU A 7 -11.42 0.36 12.07
CA LEU A 7 -10.01 0.51 12.44
C LEU A 7 -9.12 0.60 11.21
N THR A 8 -8.08 1.43 11.29
CA THR A 8 -7.05 1.55 10.25
C THR A 8 -5.75 0.95 10.77
N ASN A 9 -5.10 0.09 9.98
CA ASN A 9 -3.90 -0.60 10.40
C ASN A 9 -2.89 -0.68 9.24
N GLY A 10 -1.59 -0.71 9.56
CA GLY A 10 -0.52 -0.60 8.57
C GLY A 10 -0.18 0.84 8.18
N GLY A 11 0.64 1.00 7.13
CA GLY A 11 1.07 2.31 6.66
C GLY A 11 -0.10 3.18 6.20
N ASP A 12 -0.01 4.48 6.42
CA ASP A 12 -1.00 5.44 5.95
C ASP A 12 -1.05 5.51 4.42
N ALA A 13 -2.21 5.93 3.91
CA ALA A 13 -2.46 6.14 2.49
C ALA A 13 -3.51 7.25 2.33
N PRO A 14 -3.44 8.04 1.25
CA PRO A 14 -4.49 9.00 0.92
C PRO A 14 -5.84 8.29 0.77
N GLY A 15 -6.91 8.87 1.32
CA GLY A 15 -8.27 8.32 1.22
C GLY A 15 -8.75 7.53 2.44
N LEU A 16 -7.89 7.22 3.42
CA LEU A 16 -8.28 6.55 4.68
C LEU A 16 -9.47 7.26 5.37
N ASN A 17 -9.32 8.55 5.65
CA ASN A 17 -10.38 9.38 6.23
C ASN A 17 -11.64 9.43 5.34
N THR A 18 -11.49 9.35 4.02
CA THR A 18 -12.61 9.35 3.08
C THR A 18 -13.45 8.07 3.19
N VAL A 19 -12.80 6.91 3.33
CA VAL A 19 -13.50 5.64 3.58
C VAL A 19 -14.23 5.69 4.93
N ILE A 20 -13.57 6.16 6.00
CA ILE A 20 -14.20 6.29 7.33
C ILE A 20 -15.45 7.18 7.23
N ARG A 21 -15.33 8.34 6.59
CA ARG A 21 -16.45 9.26 6.36
C ARG A 21 -17.63 8.58 5.66
N ALA A 22 -17.35 7.79 4.63
CA ALA A 22 -18.38 7.11 3.86
C ALA A 22 -19.11 6.06 4.71
N ILE A 23 -18.38 5.23 5.45
CA ILE A 23 -18.97 4.24 6.37
C ILE A 23 -19.83 4.94 7.43
N VAL A 24 -19.31 5.98 8.09
CA VAL A 24 -20.04 6.72 9.14
C VAL A 24 -21.35 7.30 8.60
N LYS A 25 -21.30 7.99 7.45
CA LYS A 25 -22.51 8.58 6.84
C LYS A 25 -23.55 7.53 6.47
N THR A 26 -23.13 6.43 5.84
CA THR A 26 -24.07 5.36 5.47
C THR A 26 -24.62 4.63 6.70
N ALA A 27 -23.83 4.48 7.77
CA ALA A 27 -24.31 3.92 9.04
C ALA A 27 -25.38 4.82 9.69
N GLU A 28 -25.14 6.14 9.78
CA GLU A 28 -26.09 7.10 10.34
C GLU A 28 -27.43 7.11 9.58
N GLU A 29 -27.39 7.07 8.25
CA GLU A 29 -28.60 6.98 7.41
C GLU A 29 -29.43 5.71 7.65
N ASN A 30 -28.80 4.66 8.20
CA ASN A 30 -29.44 3.39 8.54
C ASN A 30 -29.66 3.22 10.07
N GLY A 31 -29.49 4.28 10.86
CA GLY A 31 -29.70 4.25 12.31
C GLY A 31 -28.70 3.37 13.08
N ILE A 32 -27.49 3.19 12.54
CA ILE A 32 -26.41 2.37 13.11
C ILE A 32 -25.32 3.27 13.68
N GLU A 33 -24.83 2.95 14.87
CA GLU A 33 -23.76 3.70 15.52
C GLU A 33 -22.38 3.23 15.04
N ALA A 34 -21.53 4.18 14.65
CA ALA A 34 -20.16 3.92 14.21
C ALA A 34 -19.14 4.35 15.27
N TYR A 35 -18.12 3.51 15.48
CA TYR A 35 -17.02 3.79 16.39
C TYR A 35 -15.66 3.53 15.74
N GLY A 36 -14.68 4.37 16.03
CA GLY A 36 -13.30 4.20 15.57
C GLY A 36 -12.41 3.64 16.67
N PHE A 37 -11.79 2.48 16.46
CA PHE A 37 -10.73 1.97 17.35
C PHE A 37 -9.44 2.74 17.10
N LEU A 38 -8.81 3.22 18.18
CA LEU A 38 -7.63 4.06 18.08
C LEU A 38 -6.37 3.23 17.78
N ASP A 39 -5.50 3.71 16.88
CA ASP A 39 -4.21 3.06 16.58
C ASP A 39 -4.33 1.60 16.09
N GLY A 40 -5.40 1.30 15.36
CA GLY A 40 -5.61 0.01 14.70
C GLY A 40 -5.92 -1.13 15.68
N PHE A 41 -5.29 -2.30 15.50
CA PHE A 41 -5.52 -3.45 16.38
C PHE A 41 -5.08 -3.21 17.83
N LYS A 42 -4.23 -2.21 18.08
CA LYS A 42 -3.85 -1.81 19.44
C LYS A 42 -5.04 -1.27 20.22
N GLY A 43 -5.85 -0.39 19.62
CA GLY A 43 -7.06 0.11 20.27
C GLY A 43 -8.10 -0.97 20.47
N LEU A 44 -8.20 -1.93 19.55
CA LEU A 44 -9.08 -3.09 19.74
C LEU A 44 -8.65 -3.94 20.96
N LEU A 45 -7.35 -4.20 21.09
CA LEU A 45 -6.77 -4.93 22.22
C LEU A 45 -6.94 -4.17 23.55
N GLU A 46 -6.67 -2.87 23.55
CA GLU A 46 -6.74 -2.01 24.74
C GLU A 46 -8.16 -1.52 25.08
N ASN A 47 -9.17 -1.93 24.30
CA ASN A 47 -10.55 -1.46 24.34
C ASN A 47 -10.67 0.07 24.29
N LYS A 48 -9.88 0.72 23.41
CA LYS A 48 -9.86 2.16 23.19
C LYS A 48 -10.51 2.51 21.86
N TYR A 49 -11.69 3.10 21.95
CA TYR A 49 -12.44 3.54 20.79
C TYR A 49 -13.18 4.86 21.07
N ILE A 50 -13.55 5.57 20.01
CA ILE A 50 -14.32 6.82 20.07
C ILE A 50 -15.58 6.71 19.21
N LYS A 51 -16.69 7.32 19.64
CA LYS A 51 -17.90 7.44 18.82
C LYS A 51 -17.61 8.36 17.65
N LEU A 52 -18.07 7.98 16.46
CA LEU A 52 -17.90 8.77 15.23
C LEU A 52 -19.24 9.43 14.89
N ASP A 53 -19.18 10.72 14.56
CA ASP A 53 -20.33 11.54 14.19
C ASP A 53 -19.97 12.42 12.99
N SER A 54 -20.74 12.30 11.91
CA SER A 54 -20.49 13.00 10.64
C SER A 54 -20.64 14.53 10.75
N LEU A 55 -21.36 15.02 11.76
CA LEU A 55 -21.48 16.45 12.09
C LEU A 55 -20.41 16.91 13.09
N GLY A 56 -19.89 15.98 13.90
CA GLY A 56 -18.94 16.22 14.98
C GLY A 56 -17.50 15.96 14.60
N ASN A 57 -16.93 14.86 15.08
CA ASN A 57 -15.50 14.54 14.93
C ASN A 57 -15.14 13.91 13.57
N ALA A 58 -16.11 13.37 12.83
CA ALA A 58 -15.90 12.79 11.50
C ALA A 58 -16.27 13.75 10.36
N LYS A 59 -16.30 15.06 10.63
CA LYS A 59 -16.47 16.11 9.62
C LYS A 59 -15.19 16.39 8.85
N HIS A 60 -15.31 16.97 7.66
CA HIS A 60 -14.18 17.40 6.81
C HIS A 60 -13.19 16.30 6.37
N LEU A 61 -13.48 15.03 6.65
CA LEU A 61 -12.60 13.89 6.37
C LEU A 61 -12.39 13.56 4.87
N LEU A 62 -13.18 14.15 3.96
CA LEU A 62 -13.12 13.87 2.52
C LEU A 62 -11.78 14.30 1.88
N TYR A 63 -11.14 15.34 2.41
CA TYR A 63 -9.89 15.88 1.88
C TYR A 63 -8.73 15.82 2.87
N THR A 64 -8.97 15.32 4.08
CA THR A 64 -7.94 15.20 5.11
C THR A 64 -7.04 13.99 4.83
N GLY A 65 -5.75 14.22 4.65
CA GLY A 65 -4.75 13.15 4.56
C GLY A 65 -4.56 12.39 5.87
N GLY A 66 -3.87 11.24 5.81
CA GLY A 66 -3.62 10.38 6.97
C GLY A 66 -4.88 9.72 7.52
N THR A 67 -4.87 9.37 8.81
CA THR A 67 -6.00 8.76 9.54
C THR A 67 -6.16 9.44 10.90
N PHE A 68 -7.34 10.03 11.16
CA PHE A 68 -7.57 10.74 12.41
C PHE A 68 -7.76 9.81 13.62
N ILE A 69 -8.08 8.53 13.39
CA ILE A 69 -8.18 7.51 14.44
C ILE A 69 -6.84 6.79 14.69
N GLY A 70 -5.77 7.19 13.99
CA GLY A 70 -4.44 6.60 14.15
C GLY A 70 -4.31 5.20 13.52
N THR A 71 -3.09 4.70 13.41
CA THR A 71 -2.77 3.38 12.84
C THR A 71 -1.56 2.76 13.54
N SER A 72 -1.42 1.44 13.48
CA SER A 72 -0.24 0.72 13.97
C SER A 72 0.39 -0.14 12.88
N ASN A 73 1.73 -0.13 12.84
CA ASN A 73 2.56 -1.01 12.00
C ASN A 73 3.21 -2.15 12.79
N ALA A 74 3.04 -2.17 14.12
CA ALA A 74 3.78 -3.03 15.03
C ALA A 74 2.88 -3.90 15.92
N THR A 75 1.58 -3.98 15.61
CA THR A 75 0.60 -4.70 16.41
C THR A 75 0.02 -5.86 15.60
N ASN A 76 0.64 -7.03 15.74
CA ASN A 76 0.05 -8.31 15.38
C ASN A 76 -0.41 -8.99 16.67
N VAL A 77 -1.71 -9.01 16.92
CA VAL A 77 -2.28 -9.51 18.19
C VAL A 77 -2.22 -11.04 18.32
N PHE A 78 -2.01 -11.77 17.24
CA PHE A 78 -1.78 -13.22 17.26
C PHE A 78 -0.33 -13.59 17.64
N ASN A 79 0.59 -12.65 17.44
CA ASN A 79 2.02 -12.77 17.80
C ASN A 79 2.50 -11.47 18.45
N LEU A 80 1.85 -11.05 19.53
CA LEU A 80 2.14 -9.76 20.16
C LEU A 80 3.48 -9.82 20.89
N ARG A 81 4.39 -8.90 20.55
CA ARG A 81 5.68 -8.73 21.22
C ARG A 81 5.46 -8.14 22.61
N VAL A 82 5.73 -8.93 23.65
CA VAL A 82 5.61 -8.54 25.06
C VAL A 82 6.99 -8.61 25.71
N MET A 83 7.31 -7.66 26.58
CA MET A 83 8.52 -7.72 27.40
C MET A 83 8.16 -8.28 28.77
N ASP A 84 8.85 -9.33 29.21
CA ASP A 84 8.68 -9.87 30.55
C ASP A 84 9.31 -8.93 31.61
N LYS A 85 9.10 -9.26 32.89
CA LYS A 85 9.66 -8.48 34.01
C LYS A 85 11.20 -8.48 34.06
N ASN A 86 11.85 -9.40 33.35
CA ASN A 86 13.29 -9.57 33.29
C ASN A 86 13.90 -8.91 32.03
N GLY A 87 13.08 -8.27 31.18
CA GLY A 87 13.51 -7.62 29.94
C GLY A 87 13.59 -8.56 28.72
N ASN A 88 13.20 -9.83 28.83
CA ASN A 88 13.17 -10.75 27.71
C ASN A 88 11.94 -10.51 26.83
N VAL A 89 12.12 -10.76 25.52
CA VAL A 89 11.03 -10.66 24.55
C VAL A 89 10.30 -12.00 24.45
N GLU A 90 9.00 -11.97 24.71
CA GLU A 90 8.06 -13.08 24.50
C GLU A 90 7.04 -12.70 23.42
N TYR A 91 6.51 -13.71 22.72
CA TYR A 91 5.42 -13.53 21.76
C TYR A 91 4.17 -14.22 22.27
N LYS A 92 3.05 -13.49 22.37
CA LYS A 92 1.80 -13.99 22.93
C LYS A 92 0.64 -13.78 21.97
N ASP A 93 -0.22 -14.79 21.87
CA ASP A 93 -1.52 -14.64 21.24
C ASP A 93 -2.48 -13.95 22.22
N MET A 94 -2.87 -12.73 21.87
CA MET A 94 -3.81 -11.87 22.59
C MET A 94 -5.11 -11.65 21.81
N SER A 95 -5.33 -12.39 20.71
CA SER A 95 -6.53 -12.27 19.88
C SER A 95 -7.82 -12.54 20.65
N TRP A 96 -7.79 -13.48 21.61
CA TRP A 96 -8.93 -13.80 22.47
C TRP A 96 -9.46 -12.58 23.24
N LEU A 97 -8.57 -11.69 23.70
CA LEU A 97 -8.96 -10.48 24.42
C LEU A 97 -9.68 -9.48 23.51
N CYS A 98 -9.25 -9.37 22.25
CA CYS A 98 -9.96 -8.59 21.25
C CYS A 98 -11.38 -9.14 21.01
N VAL A 99 -11.54 -10.46 20.95
CA VAL A 99 -12.86 -11.11 20.81
C VAL A 99 -13.75 -10.80 22.03
N GLU A 100 -13.20 -10.88 23.25
CA GLU A 100 -13.93 -10.52 24.47
C GLU A 100 -14.35 -9.06 24.50
N ASN A 101 -13.46 -8.14 24.13
CA ASN A 101 -13.76 -6.71 24.06
C ASN A 101 -14.92 -6.44 23.08
N LEU A 102 -14.89 -7.03 21.88
CA LEU A 102 -15.97 -6.85 20.89
C LEU A 102 -17.32 -7.35 21.42
N LYS A 103 -17.33 -8.52 22.07
CA LYS A 103 -18.55 -9.10 22.67
C LYS A 103 -19.07 -8.26 23.82
N LYS A 104 -18.17 -7.84 24.72
CA LYS A 104 -18.52 -7.01 25.90
C LYS A 104 -19.13 -5.67 25.50
N GLU A 105 -18.64 -5.09 24.42
CA GLU A 105 -19.06 -3.76 23.94
C GLU A 105 -20.18 -3.85 22.88
N ASP A 106 -20.73 -5.05 22.62
CA ASP A 106 -21.82 -5.32 21.68
C ASP A 106 -21.55 -4.83 20.24
N PHE A 107 -20.33 -5.00 19.73
CA PHE A 107 -20.01 -4.72 18.33
C PHE A 107 -20.48 -5.84 17.41
N ASP A 108 -21.31 -5.52 16.41
CA ASP A 108 -21.84 -6.49 15.45
C ASP A 108 -20.83 -6.90 14.38
N CYS A 109 -19.99 -5.94 13.94
CA CYS A 109 -18.93 -6.16 12.96
C CYS A 109 -17.83 -5.09 13.03
N VAL A 110 -16.69 -5.38 12.42
CA VAL A 110 -15.53 -4.49 12.33
C VAL A 110 -15.10 -4.28 10.88
N PHE A 111 -15.00 -3.03 10.47
CA PHE A 111 -14.41 -2.61 9.20
C PHE A 111 -12.90 -2.43 9.38
N ILE A 112 -12.11 -3.13 8.54
CA ILE A 112 -10.65 -3.07 8.54
C ILE A 112 -10.15 -2.37 7.27
N LEU A 113 -9.54 -1.20 7.43
CA LEU A 113 -8.88 -0.48 6.35
C LEU A 113 -7.39 -0.81 6.40
N GLY A 114 -6.95 -1.71 5.52
CA GLY A 114 -5.68 -2.39 5.68
C GLY A 114 -5.09 -2.89 4.37
N GLY A 115 -3.77 -3.09 4.36
CA GLY A 115 -3.11 -3.90 3.34
C GLY A 115 -3.10 -5.37 3.75
N ASP A 116 -2.32 -6.19 3.06
CA ASP A 116 -2.30 -7.64 3.24
C ASP A 116 -2.22 -8.09 4.70
N GLY A 117 -1.38 -7.45 5.54
CA GLY A 117 -1.13 -7.93 6.92
C GLY A 117 -2.33 -7.75 7.82
N SER A 118 -3.05 -6.67 7.56
CA SER A 118 -4.29 -6.35 8.23
C SER A 118 -5.44 -7.23 7.75
N LEU A 119 -5.50 -7.52 6.45
CA LEU A 119 -6.50 -8.43 5.88
C LEU A 119 -6.27 -9.88 6.33
N LYS A 120 -5.01 -10.29 6.49
CA LYS A 120 -4.62 -11.56 7.10
C LYS A 120 -5.07 -11.66 8.55
N SER A 121 -4.82 -10.63 9.36
CA SER A 121 -5.30 -10.60 10.75
C SER A 121 -6.83 -10.64 10.81
N ALA A 122 -7.53 -9.94 9.91
CA ALA A 122 -8.99 -9.98 9.82
C ALA A 122 -9.51 -11.38 9.45
N ARG A 123 -8.83 -12.08 8.54
CA ARG A 123 -9.10 -13.49 8.23
C ARG A 123 -8.88 -14.37 9.46
N ASP A 124 -7.79 -14.20 10.19
CA ASP A 124 -7.52 -15.00 11.38
C ASP A 124 -8.60 -14.77 12.45
N PHE A 125 -9.07 -13.53 12.62
CA PHE A 125 -10.20 -13.21 13.49
C PHE A 125 -11.53 -13.80 13.01
N SER A 126 -11.75 -13.95 11.70
CA SER A 126 -12.97 -14.59 11.20
C SER A 126 -13.05 -16.07 11.60
N THR A 127 -11.90 -16.75 11.69
CA THR A 127 -11.84 -18.12 12.24
C THR A 127 -12.21 -18.21 13.71
N LEU A 128 -12.15 -17.09 14.44
CA LEU A 128 -12.58 -16.94 15.84
C LEU A 128 -14.04 -16.47 15.96
N GLY A 129 -14.77 -16.38 14.84
CA GLY A 129 -16.19 -16.00 14.81
C GLY A 129 -16.45 -14.49 14.87
N VAL A 130 -15.44 -13.65 14.59
CA VAL A 130 -15.63 -12.20 14.50
C VAL A 130 -15.99 -11.81 13.07
N ASN A 131 -17.05 -11.02 12.92
CA ASN A 131 -17.46 -10.49 11.62
C ASN A 131 -16.58 -9.33 11.18
N PHE A 132 -15.76 -9.54 10.15
CA PHE A 132 -14.93 -8.50 9.54
C PHE A 132 -15.40 -8.15 8.13
N ILE A 133 -15.22 -6.89 7.73
CA ILE A 133 -15.28 -6.47 6.32
C ILE A 133 -14.02 -5.68 6.00
N GLY A 134 -13.23 -6.18 5.05
CA GLY A 134 -12.00 -5.56 4.58
C GLY A 134 -12.24 -4.50 3.52
N ILE A 135 -11.44 -3.44 3.56
CA ILE A 135 -11.34 -2.43 2.51
C ILE A 135 -9.86 -2.30 2.09
N PRO A 136 -9.53 -2.44 0.80
CA PRO A 136 -8.16 -2.61 0.32
C PRO A 136 -7.38 -1.29 0.37
N LYS A 137 -6.51 -1.16 1.37
CA LYS A 137 -5.65 0.02 1.60
C LYS A 137 -4.19 -0.30 1.33
N THR A 138 -3.69 0.12 0.19
CA THR A 138 -2.25 0.09 -0.13
C THR A 138 -1.99 1.10 -1.24
N ILE A 139 -0.91 1.87 -1.12
CA ILE A 139 -0.46 2.70 -2.24
C ILE A 139 0.29 1.91 -3.30
N ASP A 140 0.66 0.65 -3.02
CA ASP A 140 1.44 -0.20 -3.91
C ASP A 140 0.53 -0.97 -4.90
N ASN A 141 -0.80 -0.89 -4.70
CA ASN A 141 -1.86 -1.58 -5.47
C ASN A 141 -1.64 -3.09 -5.61
N ASP A 142 -1.21 -3.68 -4.50
CA ASP A 142 -0.73 -5.06 -4.40
C ASP A 142 -1.68 -6.02 -3.66
N VAL A 143 -2.83 -5.54 -3.18
CA VAL A 143 -3.87 -6.43 -2.62
C VAL A 143 -4.43 -7.33 -3.72
N ALA A 144 -4.45 -8.64 -3.48
CA ALA A 144 -4.97 -9.62 -4.42
C ALA A 144 -6.46 -9.43 -4.73
N HIS A 145 -6.89 -9.89 -5.91
CA HIS A 145 -8.28 -9.89 -6.41
C HIS A 145 -8.94 -8.53 -6.67
N THR A 146 -8.28 -7.41 -6.39
CA THR A 146 -8.79 -6.07 -6.73
C THR A 146 -7.90 -5.39 -7.76
N ASP A 147 -8.51 -4.74 -8.75
CA ASP A 147 -7.78 -4.02 -9.80
C ASP A 147 -7.20 -2.69 -9.29
N ARG A 148 -7.81 -2.12 -8.24
CA ARG A 148 -7.45 -0.79 -7.72
C ARG A 148 -7.65 -0.71 -6.21
N CYS A 149 -6.57 -0.43 -5.49
CA CYS A 149 -6.59 -0.04 -4.09
C CYS A 149 -6.70 1.48 -3.97
N PHE A 150 -7.38 1.98 -2.94
CA PHE A 150 -7.46 3.41 -2.73
C PHE A 150 -6.13 3.96 -2.19
N GLY A 151 -5.80 5.19 -2.59
CA GLY A 151 -4.55 5.88 -2.28
C GLY A 151 -3.46 5.68 -3.33
N PHE A 152 -3.58 4.63 -4.16
CA PHE A 152 -2.65 4.37 -5.26
C PHE A 152 -2.65 5.50 -6.29
N SER A 153 -3.81 5.99 -6.75
CA SER A 153 -3.87 7.03 -7.78
C SER A 153 -3.22 8.34 -7.31
N THR A 154 -3.41 8.69 -6.03
CA THR A 154 -2.75 9.84 -5.40
C THR A 154 -1.23 9.64 -5.30
N ALA A 155 -0.76 8.43 -4.98
CA ALA A 155 0.67 8.13 -4.94
C ALA A 155 1.33 8.26 -6.33
N VAL A 156 0.68 7.72 -7.38
CA VAL A 156 1.12 7.88 -8.77
C VAL A 156 1.12 9.35 -9.18
N GLN A 157 0.08 10.11 -8.86
CA GLN A 157 0.04 11.55 -9.16
C GLN A 157 1.18 12.30 -8.46
N THR A 158 1.46 11.96 -7.20
CA THR A 158 2.56 12.57 -6.43
C THR A 158 3.91 12.26 -7.07
N ALA A 159 4.13 11.01 -7.47
CA ALA A 159 5.36 10.61 -8.15
C ALA A 159 5.50 11.24 -9.54
N THR A 160 4.39 11.36 -10.28
CA THR A 160 4.35 12.03 -11.58
C THR A 160 4.68 13.53 -11.46
N ASN A 161 4.12 14.21 -10.45
CA ASN A 161 4.45 15.62 -10.19
C ASN A 161 5.94 15.81 -9.88
N ALA A 162 6.56 14.86 -9.18
CA ALA A 162 8.00 14.89 -8.94
C ALA A 162 8.81 14.65 -10.23
N MET A 163 8.37 13.73 -11.08
CA MET A 163 8.98 13.53 -12.41
C MET A 163 8.92 14.80 -13.26
N ASP A 164 7.80 15.51 -13.28
CA ASP A 164 7.64 16.77 -14.02
C ASP A 164 8.63 17.83 -13.52
N GLN A 165 8.81 17.94 -12.20
CA GLN A 165 9.80 18.85 -11.61
C GLN A 165 11.22 18.44 -11.98
N LEU A 166 11.56 17.15 -11.85
CA LEU A 166 12.88 16.61 -12.20
C LEU A 166 13.21 16.83 -13.66
N ARG A 167 12.23 16.69 -14.56
CA ARG A 167 12.40 16.93 -15.99
C ARG A 167 12.91 18.33 -16.28
N THR A 168 12.31 19.36 -15.68
CA THR A 168 12.70 20.76 -15.95
C THR A 168 14.16 21.06 -15.59
N THR A 169 14.65 20.50 -14.48
CA THR A 169 16.06 20.65 -14.09
C THR A 169 16.98 19.71 -14.87
N ALA A 170 16.52 18.52 -15.27
CA ALA A 170 17.29 17.61 -16.12
C ALA A 170 17.57 18.22 -17.50
N GLU A 171 16.56 18.84 -18.11
CA GLU A 171 16.65 19.55 -19.40
C GLU A 171 17.67 20.69 -19.35
N SER A 172 17.78 21.37 -18.21
CA SER A 172 18.67 22.53 -18.03
C SER A 172 20.15 22.15 -17.85
N HIS A 173 20.43 20.93 -17.38
CA HIS A 173 21.78 20.51 -16.99
C HIS A 173 22.31 19.28 -17.74
N GLU A 174 21.57 18.75 -18.71
CA GLU A 174 21.92 17.56 -19.49
C GLU A 174 22.23 16.31 -18.64
N ARG A 175 21.36 16.03 -17.66
CA ARG A 175 21.55 15.00 -16.62
C ARG A 175 20.67 13.78 -16.78
N ILE A 176 21.06 12.71 -16.09
CA ILE A 176 20.17 11.59 -15.79
C ILE A 176 19.52 11.85 -14.43
N MET A 177 18.19 11.87 -14.37
CA MET A 177 17.45 11.92 -13.10
C MET A 177 16.84 10.56 -12.82
N VAL A 178 17.14 10.04 -11.63
CA VAL A 178 16.57 8.80 -11.09
C VAL A 178 15.55 9.17 -10.02
N LEU A 179 14.34 8.63 -10.14
CA LEU A 179 13.29 8.75 -9.13
C LEU A 179 13.08 7.39 -8.45
N GLU A 180 13.41 7.32 -7.16
CA GLU A 180 13.06 6.17 -6.33
C GLU A 180 11.64 6.32 -5.76
N VAL A 181 10.78 5.37 -6.11
CA VAL A 181 9.37 5.28 -5.70
C VAL A 181 9.12 4.06 -4.80
N MET A 182 7.99 4.04 -4.10
CA MET A 182 7.58 2.84 -3.35
C MET A 182 7.20 1.69 -4.29
N GLY A 183 7.00 0.50 -3.73
CA GLY A 183 6.75 -0.72 -4.49
C GLY A 183 7.69 -1.83 -4.03
N ARG A 184 7.34 -2.44 -2.89
CA ARG A 184 8.24 -3.43 -2.28
C ARG A 184 8.32 -4.73 -3.07
N TYR A 185 7.15 -5.21 -3.50
CA TYR A 185 6.98 -6.49 -4.19
C TYR A 185 6.25 -6.34 -5.53
N ALA A 186 5.62 -5.18 -5.76
CA ALA A 186 4.90 -4.87 -6.98
C ALA A 186 5.31 -3.50 -7.51
N GLY A 187 5.49 -3.41 -8.82
CA GLY A 187 6.00 -2.24 -9.54
C GLY A 187 4.92 -1.31 -10.08
N TRP A 188 3.67 -1.37 -9.61
CA TRP A 188 2.56 -0.59 -10.16
C TRP A 188 2.81 0.92 -10.15
N ILE A 189 3.30 1.46 -9.02
CA ILE A 189 3.62 2.89 -8.90
C ILE A 189 4.70 3.24 -9.92
N ALA A 190 5.78 2.44 -9.97
CA ALA A 190 6.91 2.69 -10.87
C ALA A 190 6.48 2.66 -12.34
N LEU A 191 5.67 1.68 -12.74
CA LEU A 191 5.19 1.54 -14.11
C LEU A 191 4.28 2.69 -14.53
N GLU A 192 3.25 3.01 -13.75
CA GLU A 192 2.33 4.10 -14.09
C GLU A 192 3.05 5.46 -14.05
N THR A 193 3.94 5.69 -13.08
CA THR A 193 4.78 6.90 -13.00
C THR A 193 5.70 7.02 -14.21
N ALA A 194 6.31 5.92 -14.66
CA ALA A 194 7.19 5.95 -15.83
C ALA A 194 6.44 6.32 -17.11
N ILE A 195 5.23 5.81 -17.29
CA ILE A 195 4.38 6.13 -18.44
C ILE A 195 3.91 7.59 -18.34
N ALA A 196 3.33 7.99 -17.21
CA ALA A 196 2.75 9.32 -17.02
C ALA A 196 3.82 10.43 -17.02
N GLY A 197 4.97 10.19 -16.41
CA GLY A 197 6.09 11.12 -16.31
C GLY A 197 7.06 11.09 -17.50
N GLY A 198 6.82 10.27 -18.51
CA GLY A 198 7.65 10.21 -19.72
C GLY A 198 9.08 9.71 -19.49
N ALA A 199 9.24 8.66 -18.68
CA ALA A 199 10.54 8.08 -18.36
C ALA A 199 11.20 7.38 -19.57
N ASP A 200 12.53 7.35 -19.61
CA ASP A 200 13.31 6.58 -20.59
C ASP A 200 13.48 5.12 -20.18
N ALA A 201 13.44 4.84 -18.88
CA ALA A 201 13.55 3.49 -18.33
C ALA A 201 12.76 3.36 -17.02
N VAL A 202 12.31 2.14 -16.76
CA VAL A 202 11.66 1.77 -15.49
C VAL A 202 12.19 0.44 -14.98
N LEU A 203 12.50 0.40 -13.67
CA LEU A 203 13.03 -0.77 -12.99
C LEU A 203 12.00 -1.27 -11.97
N LEU A 204 11.51 -2.49 -12.20
CA LEU A 204 10.39 -3.08 -11.47
C LEU A 204 10.86 -4.21 -10.54
N PRO A 205 10.19 -4.47 -9.40
CA PRO A 205 10.49 -5.60 -8.51
C PRO A 205 10.23 -6.97 -9.15
N GLU A 206 9.31 -7.05 -10.10
CA GLU A 206 8.80 -8.32 -10.63
C GLU A 206 9.88 -9.16 -11.31
N LYS A 207 10.93 -8.55 -11.84
CA LYS A 207 11.97 -9.28 -12.56
C LYS A 207 13.28 -8.46 -12.59
N GLU A 208 14.41 -9.17 -12.54
CA GLU A 208 15.74 -8.56 -12.36
C GLU A 208 16.20 -7.73 -13.57
N TYR A 209 16.70 -6.52 -13.32
CA TYR A 209 17.14 -5.60 -14.37
C TYR A 209 18.63 -5.71 -14.71
N ASP A 210 19.00 -5.17 -15.88
CA ASP A 210 20.37 -5.03 -16.36
C ASP A 210 20.66 -3.56 -16.67
N LEU A 211 21.51 -2.91 -15.86
CA LEU A 211 21.82 -1.50 -16.02
C LEU A 211 22.60 -1.18 -17.29
N GLN A 212 23.30 -2.15 -17.89
CA GLN A 212 23.98 -1.93 -19.16
C GLN A 212 22.96 -1.63 -20.26
N LYS A 213 21.84 -2.38 -20.30
CA LYS A 213 20.76 -2.14 -21.28
C LYS A 213 20.10 -0.77 -21.10
N VAL A 214 20.00 -0.28 -19.86
CA VAL A 214 19.50 1.05 -19.55
C VAL A 214 20.49 2.13 -20.01
N ALA A 215 21.77 1.96 -19.71
CA ALA A 215 22.83 2.85 -20.16
C ALA A 215 22.90 2.95 -21.69
N ASP A 216 22.81 1.82 -22.39
CA ASP A 216 22.82 1.77 -23.85
C ASP A 216 21.65 2.57 -24.45
N LYS A 217 20.45 2.43 -23.87
CA LYS A 217 19.26 3.20 -24.26
C LYS A 217 19.46 4.70 -24.05
N ILE A 218 20.01 5.11 -22.90
CA ILE A 218 20.30 6.51 -22.58
C ILE A 218 21.29 7.10 -23.59
N ILE A 219 22.37 6.36 -23.89
CA ILE A 219 23.38 6.77 -24.88
C ILE A 219 22.76 6.87 -26.28
N GLU A 220 21.89 5.93 -26.67
CA GLU A 220 21.17 5.96 -27.94
C GLU A 220 20.27 7.21 -28.04
N ASN A 221 19.50 7.52 -26.99
CA ASN A 221 18.65 8.70 -26.94
C ASN A 221 19.47 9.99 -27.01
N LYS A 222 20.64 10.03 -26.35
CA LYS A 222 21.59 11.15 -26.44
C LYS A 222 22.12 11.35 -27.86
N LYS A 223 22.47 10.27 -28.56
CA LYS A 223 22.87 10.32 -29.98
C LYS A 223 21.76 10.84 -30.90
N LYS A 224 20.49 10.63 -30.54
CA LYS A 224 19.32 11.18 -31.24
C LYS A 224 19.01 12.64 -30.88
N GLY A 225 19.83 13.28 -30.05
CA GLY A 225 19.70 14.68 -29.65
C GLY A 225 18.91 14.92 -28.36
N LYS A 226 18.50 13.87 -27.63
CA LYS A 226 17.87 14.04 -26.32
C LYS A 226 18.94 14.48 -25.31
N LYS A 227 18.69 15.61 -24.63
CA LYS A 227 19.68 16.22 -23.73
C LYS A 227 19.73 15.58 -22.34
N PHE A 228 18.64 14.96 -21.90
CA PHE A 228 18.48 14.44 -20.55
C PHE A 228 17.86 13.05 -20.57
N SER A 229 17.87 12.35 -19.44
CA SER A 229 17.14 11.10 -19.29
C SER A 229 16.48 10.98 -17.93
N LEU A 230 15.33 10.32 -17.90
CA LEU A 230 14.55 10.08 -16.71
C LEU A 230 14.44 8.57 -16.47
N VAL A 231 14.70 8.13 -15.24
CA VAL A 231 14.65 6.72 -14.85
C VAL A 231 13.81 6.60 -13.59
N VAL A 232 12.81 5.72 -13.61
CA VAL A 232 12.02 5.40 -12.42
C VAL A 232 12.48 4.05 -11.87
N VAL A 233 12.73 3.97 -10.57
CA VAL A 233 13.12 2.72 -9.91
C VAL A 233 12.25 2.49 -8.69
N SER A 234 11.69 1.29 -8.61
CA SER A 234 10.97 0.86 -7.41
C SER A 234 11.95 0.47 -6.31
N GLU A 235 11.65 0.76 -5.05
CA GLU A 235 12.49 0.38 -3.90
C GLU A 235 12.75 -1.14 -3.82
N GLY A 236 11.83 -1.95 -4.39
CA GLY A 236 11.92 -3.41 -4.48
C GLY A 236 12.69 -3.95 -5.69
N ALA A 237 13.18 -3.08 -6.60
CA ALA A 237 13.84 -3.52 -7.83
C ALA A 237 15.25 -4.06 -7.56
N LYS A 238 15.61 -5.16 -8.24
CA LYS A 238 16.86 -5.89 -8.04
C LYS A 238 17.66 -5.99 -9.34
N GLU A 239 18.96 -5.68 -9.30
CA GLU A 239 19.85 -5.91 -10.44
C GLU A 239 20.21 -7.40 -10.53
N LYS A 240 20.37 -7.89 -11.76
CA LYS A 240 20.76 -9.28 -12.03
C LYS A 240 21.98 -9.70 -11.20
N GLY A 241 21.81 -10.78 -10.43
CA GLY A 241 22.89 -11.37 -9.64
C GLY A 241 23.33 -10.57 -8.39
N LYS A 242 22.58 -9.53 -8.00
CA LYS A 242 22.84 -8.75 -6.77
C LYS A 242 21.69 -8.86 -5.80
N ASP A 243 21.94 -8.84 -4.50
CA ASP A 243 20.85 -8.86 -3.52
C ASP A 243 20.02 -7.57 -3.52
N LEU A 244 18.80 -7.68 -2.98
CA LEU A 244 17.93 -6.53 -2.72
C LEU A 244 18.65 -5.53 -1.82
N ILE A 245 18.52 -4.24 -2.13
CA ILE A 245 19.15 -3.18 -1.34
C ILE A 245 18.33 -2.93 -0.08
N ILE A 246 18.81 -3.48 1.04
CA ILE A 246 18.21 -3.32 2.36
C ILE A 246 18.88 -2.15 3.07
N LYS A 247 18.15 -1.04 3.23
CA LYS A 247 18.64 0.15 3.96
C LYS A 247 18.89 -0.14 5.43
N ARG A 248 17.99 -0.91 6.06
CA ARG A 248 18.14 -1.37 7.46
C ARG A 248 17.24 -2.58 7.76
N LYS A 249 17.71 -3.46 8.63
CA LYS A 249 16.87 -4.44 9.33
C LYS A 249 16.24 -3.77 10.55
N VAL A 250 14.96 -4.02 10.78
CA VAL A 250 14.21 -3.55 11.95
C VAL A 250 13.55 -4.74 12.62
N ASP A 251 13.74 -4.92 13.92
CA ASP A 251 12.98 -5.91 14.69
C ASP A 251 11.70 -5.25 15.20
N VAL A 252 10.62 -5.36 14.41
CA VAL A 252 9.28 -4.86 14.77
C VAL A 252 8.37 -5.95 15.31
N GLY A 253 8.80 -7.21 15.26
CA GLY A 253 8.10 -8.37 15.83
C GLY A 253 7.90 -9.53 14.85
N LYS A 254 7.48 -10.68 15.38
CA LYS A 254 7.14 -11.88 14.62
C LYS A 254 5.85 -11.66 13.83
N GLY A 255 5.81 -12.14 12.59
CA GLY A 255 4.65 -11.97 11.70
C GLY A 255 4.47 -10.54 11.19
N LEU A 256 5.52 -9.72 11.24
CA LEU A 256 5.59 -8.36 10.73
C LEU A 256 6.78 -8.20 9.79
N ASP A 257 6.75 -7.14 8.99
CA ASP A 257 7.83 -6.87 8.04
C ASP A 257 9.04 -6.21 8.73
N ASN A 258 10.11 -6.98 8.83
CA ASN A 258 11.34 -6.65 9.56
C ASN A 258 12.44 -6.03 8.66
N ILE A 259 12.11 -5.66 7.41
CA ILE A 259 13.04 -5.00 6.50
C ILE A 259 12.53 -3.63 6.07
N LYS A 260 13.45 -2.67 5.98
CA LYS A 260 13.20 -1.37 5.34
C LYS A 260 14.09 -1.25 4.12
N LEU A 261 13.45 -1.17 2.96
CA LEU A 261 14.10 -0.93 1.69
C LEU A 261 14.47 0.55 1.54
N GLY A 262 15.30 0.81 0.55
CA GLY A 262 15.68 2.15 0.13
C GLY A 262 17.15 2.23 -0.28
N GLY A 263 17.48 3.24 -1.10
CA GLY A 263 18.82 3.41 -1.67
C GLY A 263 18.99 2.72 -3.03
N ALA A 264 17.91 2.17 -3.60
CA ALA A 264 17.90 1.66 -4.96
C ALA A 264 18.15 2.79 -5.97
N GLY A 265 17.60 3.97 -5.75
CA GLY A 265 17.80 5.16 -6.57
C GLY A 265 19.25 5.66 -6.55
N ASP A 266 19.84 5.75 -5.36
CA ASP A 266 21.25 6.16 -5.22
C ASP A 266 22.17 5.17 -5.95
N TYR A 267 21.93 3.88 -5.75
CA TYR A 267 22.65 2.81 -6.44
C TYR A 267 22.56 2.93 -7.96
N VAL A 268 21.34 3.06 -8.49
CA VAL A 268 21.09 3.17 -9.94
C VAL A 268 21.74 4.43 -10.50
N ALA A 269 21.63 5.57 -9.82
CA ALA A 269 22.25 6.82 -10.26
C ALA A 269 23.78 6.69 -10.35
N SER A 270 24.45 6.19 -9.30
CA SER A 270 25.90 6.00 -9.32
C SER A 270 26.36 5.07 -10.44
N ARG A 271 25.65 3.95 -10.66
CA ARG A 271 25.99 3.00 -11.72
C ARG A 271 25.75 3.54 -13.11
N LEU A 272 24.67 4.29 -13.33
CA LEU A 272 24.42 4.93 -14.62
C LEU A 272 25.46 5.99 -14.94
N GLU A 273 25.91 6.76 -13.95
CA GLU A 273 27.01 7.72 -14.13
C GLU A 273 28.33 7.01 -14.52
N GLU A 274 28.65 5.90 -13.86
CA GLU A 274 29.83 5.10 -14.20
C GLU A 274 29.79 4.55 -15.62
N LEU A 275 28.63 4.03 -16.06
CA LEU A 275 28.43 3.40 -17.37
C LEU A 275 28.33 4.40 -18.52
N THR A 276 27.68 5.54 -18.29
CA THR A 276 27.38 6.53 -19.35
C THR A 276 28.31 7.73 -19.37
N LYS A 277 29.02 7.99 -18.26
CA LYS A 277 29.78 9.23 -18.01
C LYS A 277 28.92 10.49 -18.05
N ILE A 278 27.61 10.36 -17.79
CA ILE A 278 26.66 11.47 -17.68
C ILE A 278 26.33 11.64 -16.19
N GLU A 279 26.42 12.88 -15.70
CA GLU A 279 26.08 13.21 -14.32
C GLU A 279 24.66 12.72 -13.99
N SER A 280 24.55 11.92 -12.93
CA SER A 280 23.31 11.27 -12.53
C SER A 280 22.91 11.68 -11.11
N ARG A 281 21.64 12.02 -10.91
CA ARG A 281 21.11 12.43 -9.60
C ARG A 281 19.89 11.61 -9.24
N ASN A 282 19.81 11.22 -7.96
CA ASN A 282 18.67 10.52 -7.41
C ASN A 282 17.77 11.48 -6.61
N THR A 283 16.46 11.24 -6.65
CA THR A 283 15.48 11.75 -5.70
C THR A 283 14.66 10.58 -5.16
N THR A 284 14.63 10.43 -3.84
CA THR A 284 13.81 9.42 -3.17
C THR A 284 12.60 10.09 -2.54
N LEU A 285 11.39 9.75 -3.01
CA LEU A 285 10.17 10.38 -2.49
C LEU A 285 9.78 9.86 -1.10
N GLY A 286 9.99 8.56 -0.85
CA GLY A 286 9.62 7.93 0.41
C GLY A 286 8.17 8.25 0.80
N TYR A 287 7.98 8.77 2.03
CA TYR A 287 6.67 9.05 2.62
C TYR A 287 5.86 10.15 1.94
N VAL A 288 6.47 10.99 1.09
CA VAL A 288 5.73 12.02 0.35
C VAL A 288 4.62 11.38 -0.51
N GLN A 289 4.84 10.16 -1.04
CA GLN A 289 3.86 9.42 -1.85
C GLN A 289 2.63 8.95 -1.06
N ARG A 290 2.75 8.79 0.26
CA ARG A 290 1.66 8.31 1.15
C ARG A 290 0.94 9.45 1.86
N GLY A 291 1.57 10.64 1.90
CA GLY A 291 1.06 11.81 2.58
C GLY A 291 0.19 12.70 1.69
N GLY A 292 -0.45 13.68 2.33
CA GLY A 292 -1.18 14.73 1.64
C GLY A 292 -2.64 14.40 1.33
N THR A 293 -3.25 15.30 0.56
CA THR A 293 -4.67 15.29 0.24
C THR A 293 -4.95 14.32 -0.91
N PRO A 294 -5.93 13.40 -0.80
CA PRO A 294 -6.29 12.51 -1.90
C PRO A 294 -6.78 13.30 -3.11
N ILE A 295 -6.44 12.85 -4.32
CA ILE A 295 -6.96 13.41 -5.56
C ILE A 295 -8.43 13.02 -5.78
N ALA A 296 -9.10 13.65 -6.75
CA ALA A 296 -10.52 13.43 -7.00
C ALA A 296 -10.88 11.95 -7.23
N GLU A 297 -10.07 11.24 -8.02
CA GLU A 297 -10.26 9.81 -8.31
C GLU A 297 -10.27 8.96 -7.03
N ASP A 298 -9.26 9.13 -6.17
CA ASP A 298 -9.20 8.40 -4.89
C ASP A 298 -10.31 8.79 -3.95
N ARG A 299 -10.76 10.05 -3.93
CA ARG A 299 -11.92 10.45 -3.12
C ARG A 299 -13.19 9.73 -3.55
N ILE A 300 -13.40 9.59 -4.87
CA ILE A 300 -14.54 8.88 -5.44
C ILE A 300 -14.43 7.39 -5.09
N LEU A 301 -13.28 6.76 -5.38
CA LEU A 301 -13.05 5.34 -5.13
C LEU A 301 -13.17 4.99 -3.63
N SER A 302 -12.54 5.75 -2.75
CA SER A 302 -12.65 5.57 -1.29
C SER A 302 -14.10 5.72 -0.79
N THR A 303 -14.86 6.67 -1.36
CA THR A 303 -16.27 6.83 -1.00
C THR A 303 -17.09 5.63 -1.44
N MET A 304 -16.91 5.18 -2.69
CA MET A 304 -17.56 3.99 -3.22
C MET A 304 -17.26 2.75 -2.37
N TYR A 305 -15.99 2.54 -2.00
CA TYR A 305 -15.58 1.43 -1.14
C TYR A 305 -16.24 1.46 0.24
N GLY A 306 -16.28 2.62 0.91
CA GLY A 306 -16.90 2.73 2.23
C GLY A 306 -18.41 2.50 2.20
N VAL A 307 -19.10 3.01 1.18
CA VAL A 307 -20.54 2.77 0.99
C VAL A 307 -20.82 1.29 0.74
N GLU A 308 -20.06 0.64 -0.16
CA GLU A 308 -20.31 -0.76 -0.47
C GLU A 308 -19.95 -1.69 0.70
N ALA A 309 -18.89 -1.39 1.46
CA ALA A 309 -18.59 -2.10 2.69
C ALA A 309 -19.80 -2.07 3.65
N MET A 310 -20.41 -0.90 3.83
CA MET A 310 -21.61 -0.78 4.68
C MET A 310 -22.82 -1.53 4.09
N ASN A 311 -23.02 -1.48 2.77
CA ASN A 311 -24.07 -2.25 2.10
C ASN A 311 -23.92 -3.76 2.32
N LEU A 312 -22.70 -4.29 2.28
CA LEU A 312 -22.44 -5.71 2.58
C LEU A 312 -22.77 -6.04 4.03
N ALA A 313 -22.40 -5.17 4.98
CA ALA A 313 -22.76 -5.33 6.37
C ALA A 313 -24.29 -5.37 6.56
N LEU A 314 -25.02 -4.46 5.92
CA LEU A 314 -26.49 -4.39 5.97
C LEU A 314 -27.15 -5.66 5.41
N LYS A 315 -26.52 -6.30 4.41
CA LYS A 315 -26.95 -7.59 3.84
C LYS A 315 -26.52 -8.80 4.67
N GLY A 316 -25.80 -8.61 5.77
CA GLY A 316 -25.27 -9.70 6.60
C GLY A 316 -24.11 -10.47 5.94
N ILE A 317 -23.44 -9.87 4.96
CA ILE A 317 -22.29 -10.47 4.26
C ILE A 317 -21.02 -10.02 4.98
N PHE A 318 -20.37 -10.96 5.67
CA PHE A 318 -19.16 -10.74 6.46
C PHE A 318 -18.03 -11.65 6.02
N ASN A 319 -16.84 -11.39 6.55
CA ASN A 319 -15.59 -12.09 6.31
C ASN A 319 -15.15 -12.03 4.84
N VAL A 320 -15.35 -10.85 4.26
CA VAL A 320 -15.09 -10.52 2.86
C VAL A 320 -14.23 -9.26 2.74
N LEU A 321 -13.56 -9.11 1.61
CA LEU A 321 -12.90 -7.88 1.15
C LEU A 321 -13.75 -7.25 0.05
N VAL A 322 -14.02 -5.95 0.14
CA VAL A 322 -14.58 -5.20 -0.99
C VAL A 322 -13.52 -5.03 -2.07
N VAL A 323 -13.84 -5.36 -3.32
CA VAL A 323 -12.89 -5.29 -4.44
C VAL A 323 -13.47 -4.51 -5.60
N MET A 324 -12.60 -3.85 -6.38
CA MET A 324 -12.92 -3.31 -7.68
C MET A 324 -12.46 -4.31 -8.74
N LYS A 325 -13.35 -4.75 -9.62
CA LYS A 325 -13.02 -5.60 -10.75
C LYS A 325 -13.77 -5.16 -11.98
N ASP A 326 -13.07 -4.91 -13.09
CA ASP A 326 -13.65 -4.46 -14.35
C ASP A 326 -14.57 -3.22 -14.17
N ASN A 327 -14.11 -2.24 -13.39
CA ASN A 327 -14.84 -1.03 -13.00
C ASN A 327 -16.16 -1.28 -12.24
N LYS A 328 -16.33 -2.45 -11.64
CA LYS A 328 -17.47 -2.78 -10.79
C LYS A 328 -17.00 -3.14 -9.38
N LEU A 329 -17.71 -2.64 -8.39
CA LEU A 329 -17.52 -3.11 -7.02
C LEU A 329 -18.14 -4.50 -6.84
N SER A 330 -17.41 -5.35 -6.14
CA SER A 330 -17.83 -6.68 -5.72
C SER A 330 -17.14 -7.03 -4.41
N TYR A 331 -17.16 -8.30 -4.03
CA TYR A 331 -16.43 -8.80 -2.88
C TYR A 331 -15.87 -10.20 -3.13
N VAL A 332 -14.81 -10.53 -2.40
CA VAL A 332 -14.22 -11.86 -2.32
C VAL A 332 -14.06 -12.26 -0.87
N THR A 333 -13.92 -13.55 -0.56
CA THR A 333 -13.73 -13.98 0.83
C THR A 333 -12.35 -13.58 1.34
N LEU A 334 -12.22 -13.34 2.65
CA LEU A 334 -10.90 -13.09 3.25
C LEU A 334 -9.97 -14.31 3.12
N GLU A 335 -10.51 -15.52 3.02
CA GLU A 335 -9.76 -16.75 2.71
C GLU A 335 -9.13 -16.67 1.31
N ASP A 336 -9.88 -16.24 0.30
CA ASP A 336 -9.34 -16.08 -1.08
C ASP A 336 -8.23 -15.02 -1.14
N VAL A 337 -8.37 -13.94 -0.35
CA VAL A 337 -7.39 -12.86 -0.28
C VAL A 337 -6.06 -13.34 0.29
N VAL A 338 -6.07 -14.17 1.34
CA VAL A 338 -4.82 -14.68 1.95
C VAL A 338 -4.23 -15.86 1.18
N GLY A 339 -5.04 -16.57 0.38
CA GLY A 339 -4.60 -17.71 -0.41
C GLY A 339 -4.05 -18.84 0.46
N GLU A 340 -2.85 -19.31 0.14
CA GLU A 340 -2.20 -20.43 0.83
C GLU A 340 -1.51 -20.03 2.14
N ASN A 341 -1.40 -18.74 2.43
CA ASN A 341 -0.88 -18.23 3.69
C ASN A 341 -1.93 -18.42 4.81
N LYS A 342 -2.17 -19.68 5.19
CA LYS A 342 -3.23 -20.06 6.13
C LYS A 342 -2.79 -20.09 7.60
N GLU A 343 -1.48 -20.05 7.87
CA GLU A 343 -0.91 -20.07 9.23
C GLU A 343 -1.35 -18.85 10.07
N ILE A 344 -1.93 -19.09 11.25
CA ILE A 344 -2.44 -18.03 12.13
C ILE A 344 -1.29 -17.12 12.62
N GLY A 345 -1.50 -15.80 12.50
CA GLY A 345 -0.54 -14.79 12.93
C GLY A 345 0.72 -14.66 12.08
N ALA A 346 0.80 -15.35 10.94
CA ALA A 346 1.89 -15.21 9.98
C ALA A 346 1.89 -13.81 9.31
N ALA A 347 3.06 -13.38 8.86
CA ALA A 347 3.18 -12.18 8.04
C ALA A 347 2.54 -12.43 6.66
N SER A 348 1.88 -11.42 6.12
CA SER A 348 1.49 -11.42 4.71
C SER A 348 2.44 -10.56 3.88
N GLY A 349 2.70 -10.97 2.65
CA GLY A 349 3.70 -10.33 1.78
C GLY A 349 5.09 -10.95 1.98
N ASN A 350 5.86 -11.05 0.91
CA ASN A 350 7.21 -11.66 0.88
C ASN A 350 7.29 -13.17 1.20
N THR A 351 6.16 -13.89 1.26
CA THR A 351 6.17 -15.36 1.40
C THR A 351 5.76 -16.01 0.08
N LYS A 352 6.21 -17.24 -0.17
CA LYS A 352 5.85 -17.97 -1.40
C LYS A 352 4.36 -18.29 -1.45
N GLU A 353 3.72 -18.30 -0.29
CA GLU A 353 2.34 -18.71 -0.05
C GLU A 353 1.37 -17.52 -0.02
N SER A 354 1.87 -16.28 0.04
CA SER A 354 1.04 -15.07 0.05
C SER A 354 0.50 -14.79 -1.35
N ASN A 355 -0.81 -14.52 -1.44
CA ASN A 355 -1.42 -14.02 -2.65
C ASN A 355 -1.17 -12.51 -2.75
N ILE A 356 -0.54 -12.06 -3.84
CA ILE A 356 -0.19 -10.65 -4.06
C ILE A 356 -0.43 -10.26 -5.52
N ARG A 357 -0.92 -9.05 -5.74
CA ARG A 357 -1.12 -8.50 -7.08
C ARG A 357 0.17 -7.83 -7.58
N THR A 358 0.98 -8.57 -8.32
CA THR A 358 2.13 -8.02 -9.06
C THR A 358 1.73 -7.54 -10.44
N VAL A 359 2.62 -6.81 -11.13
CA VAL A 359 2.47 -6.45 -12.55
C VAL A 359 2.74 -7.68 -13.43
N PRO A 360 1.74 -8.23 -14.14
CA PRO A 360 1.99 -9.29 -15.10
C PRO A 360 2.87 -8.78 -16.26
N MET A 361 3.83 -9.58 -16.71
CA MET A 361 4.75 -9.17 -17.79
C MET A 361 4.08 -9.05 -19.16
N ASP A 362 2.87 -9.61 -19.30
CA ASP A 362 1.96 -9.51 -20.45
C ASP A 362 0.86 -8.45 -20.25
N HIS A 363 0.91 -7.66 -19.17
CA HIS A 363 -0.08 -6.63 -18.89
C HIS A 363 -0.09 -5.53 -19.97
N PRO A 364 -1.26 -4.97 -20.36
CA PRO A 364 -1.35 -3.92 -21.38
C PRO A 364 -0.46 -2.70 -21.12
N LEU A 365 -0.25 -2.31 -19.86
CA LEU A 365 0.64 -1.21 -19.50
C LEU A 365 2.12 -1.52 -19.78
N ILE A 366 2.56 -2.78 -19.64
CA ILE A 366 3.92 -3.18 -19.99
C ILE A 366 4.12 -3.05 -21.51
N GLU A 367 3.17 -3.54 -22.29
CA GLU A 367 3.22 -3.41 -23.76
C GLU A 367 3.12 -1.94 -24.21
N THR A 368 2.30 -1.13 -23.54
CA THR A 368 2.20 0.31 -23.78
C THR A 368 3.55 1.00 -23.54
N ALA A 369 4.16 0.77 -22.38
CA ALA A 369 5.46 1.35 -22.03
C ALA A 369 6.57 0.92 -23.01
N LYS A 370 6.63 -0.35 -23.42
CA LYS A 370 7.57 -0.82 -24.45
C LYS A 370 7.33 -0.12 -25.80
N SER A 371 6.06 -0.01 -26.21
CA SER A 371 5.67 0.52 -27.52
C SER A 371 6.01 2.00 -27.68
N ILE A 372 5.92 2.79 -26.61
CA ILE A 372 6.34 4.20 -26.60
C ILE A 372 7.84 4.38 -26.32
N GLY A 373 8.59 3.28 -26.22
CA GLY A 373 10.05 3.28 -26.16
C GLY A 373 10.67 3.36 -24.77
N ILE A 374 9.90 3.14 -23.70
CA ILE A 374 10.42 3.02 -22.33
C ILE A 374 11.20 1.70 -22.21
N CYS A 375 12.43 1.79 -21.71
CA CYS A 375 13.23 0.60 -21.44
C CYS A 375 12.73 -0.10 -20.17
N ILE A 376 12.02 -1.20 -20.39
CA ILE A 376 11.62 -2.17 -19.36
C ILE A 376 12.45 -3.44 -19.53
N ARG A 377 13.69 -3.36 -20.06
CA ARG A 377 14.47 -4.56 -20.43
C ARG A 377 15.03 -5.24 -19.20
N ILE A 378 14.13 -6.00 -18.62
CA ILE A 378 14.33 -7.01 -17.64
C ILE A 378 14.84 -8.28 -18.36
N VAL A 379 15.86 -8.94 -17.80
CA VAL A 379 16.66 -10.02 -18.41
C VAL A 379 15.89 -10.98 -19.31
#